data_AF-A0A7Y6Y6M4-F1
#
_entry.id   AF-A0A7Y6Y6M4-F1
#
_cell.length_a   1.000
_cell.length_b   1.000
_cell.length_c   1.000
_cell.angle_alpha   90.00
_cell.angle_beta   90.00
_cell.angle_gamma   90.00
#
_symmetry.space_group_name_H-M   'P 1'
#
loop_
_entity.id
_entity.type
_entity.pdbx_description
1 polymer ?
#
loop_
_entity_poly.entity_id
_entity_poly.type
_entity_poly.pdbx_seq_one_letter_code
_entity_poly.pdbx_strand_id
1 'polypeptide(L)' 'MRPAEAYILNQPEPFKSMLLHLQILIESNFKEVELKFKWIIPFYYLDDKPFCYLNPSK' A
#
# COMPACT_ATOMS: atom_id res chain seq x y z
N MET A 1 9.69 10.85 -5.63
CA MET A 1 8.67 9.81 -5.40
C MET A 1 8.51 9.59 -3.92
N ARG A 2 7.30 9.32 -3.43
CA ARG A 2 7.09 8.96 -2.02
C ARG A 2 7.63 7.53 -1.77
N PRO A 3 8.19 7.22 -0.59
CA PRO A 3 8.77 5.89 -0.32
C PRO A 3 7.81 4.72 -0.57
N ALA A 4 6.52 4.87 -0.22
CA ALA A 4 5.49 3.85 -0.45
C ALA A 4 5.21 3.61 -1.95
N GLU A 5 5.16 4.66 -2.77
CA GLU A 5 4.98 4.54 -4.22
C GLU A 5 6.18 3.85 -4.85
N ALA A 6 7.40 4.22 -4.44
CA ALA A 6 8.62 3.60 -4.93
C ALA A 6 8.66 2.11 -4.55
N TYR A 7 8.21 1.75 -3.34
CA TYR A 7 8.09 0.36 -2.93
C TYR A 7 7.19 -0.46 -3.85
N ILE A 8 6.00 0.08 -4.20
CA ILE A 8 5.03 -0.59 -5.07
C ILE A 8 5.55 -0.69 -6.51
N LEU A 9 6.02 0.42 -7.08
CA LEU A 9 6.41 0.49 -8.49
C LEU A 9 7.67 -0.31 -8.83
N ASN A 10 8.54 -0.53 -7.84
CA ASN A 10 9.76 -1.33 -8.00
C ASN A 10 9.55 -2.84 -7.78
N GLN A 11 8.35 -3.29 -7.39
CA GLN A 11 8.08 -4.73 -7.31
C GLN A 11 8.16 -5.40 -8.69
N PRO A 12 8.60 -6.67 -8.76
CA PRO A 12 8.44 -7.44 -9.98
C PRO A 12 6.96 -7.74 -10.24
N GLU A 13 6.59 -7.95 -11.50
CA GLU A 13 5.28 -8.51 -11.82
C GLU A 13 5.18 -9.97 -11.32
N PRO A 14 3.99 -10.43 -10.89
CA PRO A 14 2.70 -9.75 -10.94
C PRO A 14 2.40 -8.83 -9.74
N PHE A 15 3.29 -8.78 -8.75
CA PHE A 15 3.03 -8.10 -7.48
C PHE A 15 2.82 -6.60 -7.63
N LYS A 16 3.53 -5.95 -8.56
CA LYS A 16 3.31 -4.54 -8.86
C LYS A 16 1.86 -4.28 -9.28
N SER A 17 1.36 -5.02 -10.28
CA SER A 17 -0.02 -4.90 -10.76
C SER A 17 -1.03 -5.17 -9.64
N MET A 18 -0.79 -6.20 -8.82
CA MET A 18 -1.66 -6.54 -7.69
C MET A 18 -1.70 -5.43 -6.63
N LEU A 19 -0.55 -4.89 -6.24
CA LEU A 19 -0.45 -3.83 -5.24
C LEU A 19 -1.08 -2.52 -5.72
N LEU A 20 -0.88 -2.15 -6.99
CA LEU A 20 -1.56 -0.99 -7.59
C LEU A 20 -3.08 -1.16 -7.59
N HIS A 21 -3.56 -2.37 -7.92
CA HIS A 21 -5.00 -2.66 -7.89
C HIS A 21 -5.56 -2.59 -6.46
N LEU A 22 -4.86 -3.16 -5.48
CA LEU A 22 -5.24 -3.09 -4.07
C LEU A 22 -5.29 -1.63 -3.57
N GLN A 23 -4.31 -0.81 -3.97
CA GLN A 23 -4.30 0.61 -3.63
C GLN A 23 -5.58 1.31 -4.14
N ILE A 24 -5.95 1.10 -5.41
CA ILE A 24 -7.18 1.68 -5.97
C ILE A 24 -8.42 1.19 -5.21
N LEU A 25 -8.51 -0.12 -4.92
CA LEU A 25 -9.64 -0.67 -4.17
C LEU A 25 -9.73 -0.09 -2.76
N ILE A 26 -8.63 0.01 -2.03
CA ILE A 26 -8.64 0.53 -0.66
C ILE A 26 -9.00 2.01 -0.65
N GLU A 27 -8.34 2.83 -1.47
CA GLU A 27 -8.55 4.29 -1.50
C GLU A 27 -9.92 4.67 -2.07
N SER A 28 -10.54 3.83 -2.91
CA SER A 28 -11.92 4.06 -3.38
C SER A 28 -13.01 3.67 -2.38
N ASN A 29 -12.74 2.72 -1.48
CA ASN A 29 -13.72 2.25 -0.48
C ASN A 29 -13.61 3.00 0.85
N PHE A 30 -12.43 3.50 1.21
CA PHE A 30 -12.16 4.15 2.49
C PHE A 30 -11.60 5.56 2.27
N LYS A 31 -12.46 6.59 2.38
CA LYS A 31 -12.11 7.99 2.07
C LYS A 31 -11.02 8.58 2.98
N GLU A 32 -11.02 8.19 4.25
CA GLU A 32 -10.10 8.70 5.28
C GLU A 32 -8.88 7.78 5.48
N VAL A 33 -8.63 6.86 4.55
CA VAL A 33 -7.50 5.93 4.68
C VAL A 33 -6.17 6.63 4.39
N GLU A 34 -5.20 6.42 5.26
CA GLU A 34 -3.87 7.05 5.15
C GLU A 34 -2.81 6.01 4.80
N LEU A 35 -2.12 6.19 3.67
CA LEU A 35 -0.96 5.37 3.33
C LEU A 35 0.29 5.85 4.07
N LYS A 36 0.81 5.03 4.98
CA LYS A 36 2.04 5.27 5.74
C LYS A 36 3.16 4.32 5.29
N PHE A 37 4.38 4.66 5.68
CA PHE A 37 5.58 3.86 5.35
C PHE A 37 6.50 3.76 6.57
N LYS A 38 6.74 2.54 7.04
CA LYS A 38 7.53 2.22 8.25
C LYS A 38 8.07 0.81 8.09
N TRP A 39 9.26 0.57 8.63
CA TRP A 39 9.95 -0.72 8.50
C TRP A 39 10.08 -1.19 7.05
N ILE A 40 10.21 -0.23 6.12
CA ILE A 40 10.37 -0.46 4.67
C ILE A 40 9.11 -1.09 4.04
N ILE A 41 7.96 -1.07 4.72
CA ILE A 41 6.70 -1.63 4.22
C ILE A 41 5.64 -0.51 4.16
N PRO A 42 4.89 -0.39 3.05
CA PRO A 42 3.70 0.44 3.00
C PRO A 42 2.55 -0.21 3.78
N PHE A 43 1.82 0.57 4.55
CA PHE A 43 0.61 0.12 5.24
C PHE A 43 -0.39 1.25 5.41
N TYR A 44 -1.67 0.89 5.38
CA TYR A 44 -2.77 1.80 5.57
C TYR A 44 -3.15 1.94 7.04
N TYR A 45 -3.51 3.16 7.42
CA TYR A 45 -4.23 3.49 8.64
C TYR A 45 -5.66 3.88 8.28
N LEU A 46 -6.61 3.49 9.11
CA LEU A 46 -8.01 3.90 9.03
C LEU A 46 -8.45 4.32 10.43
N ASP A 47 -8.96 5.54 10.58
CA ASP A 47 -9.39 6.10 11.86
C ASP A 47 -8.31 5.97 12.96
N ASP A 48 -7.09 6.40 12.64
CA ASP A 48 -5.88 6.32 13.48
C ASP A 48 -5.45 4.91 13.92
N LYS A 49 -6.03 3.86 13.33
CA LYS A 49 -5.70 2.47 13.63
C LYS A 49 -5.01 1.78 12.45
N PRO A 50 -4.06 0.86 12.70
CA PRO A 50 -3.48 0.07 11.63
C PRO A 50 -4.55 -0.78 10.93
N PHE A 51 -4.59 -0.73 9.61
CA PHE A 51 -5.62 -1.36 8.80
C PHE A 51 -5.08 -2.51 7.95
N CYS A 52 -4.12 -2.23 7.06
CA CYS A 52 -3.66 -3.20 6.07
C CYS A 52 -2.20 -2.98 5.67
N TYR A 53 -1.38 -4.03 5.66
CA TYR A 53 0.01 -3.98 5.16
C TYR A 53 0.09 -4.45 3.71
N LEU A 54 0.83 -3.72 2.88
CA LEU A 54 1.10 -4.06 1.49
C LEU A 54 2.49 -4.71 1.37
N ASN A 55 2.58 -5.99 1.72
CA ASN A 55 3.84 -6.74 1.77
C ASN A 55 3.78 -8.02 0.93
N PRO A 56 4.12 -7.97 -0.38
CA PRO A 56 4.22 -9.18 -1.18
C PRO A 56 5.36 -10.07 -0.67
N SER A 57 5.09 -11.34 -0.41
CA SER A 57 6.11 -12.36 -0.18
C SER A 57 6.38 -13.15 -1.46
N LYS A 58 7.58 -13.74 -1.55
CA LYS A 58 7.84 -14.80 -2.53
C LYS A 58 6.99 -16.03 -2.24
#